data_AF-A0A8X6G409-F1
#
_entry.id   AF-A0A8X6G409-F1
#
_cell.length_a   1.000
_cell.length_b   1.000
_cell.length_c   1.000
_cell.angle_alpha   90.00
_cell.angle_beta   90.00
_cell.angle_gamma   90.00
#
_symmetry.space_group_name_H-M   'P 1'
#
loop_
_entity.id
_entity.type
_entity.pdbx_description
1 polymer ?
#
loop_
_entity_poly.entity_id
_entity_poly.type
_entity_poly.pdbx_seq_one_letter_code
_entity_poly.pdbx_strand_id
1 'polypeptide(L)' 'MEDSRKPRKSNSCNFMRQFRDKNTRELKNLTASQFMEVWSHYDRD' A
#
# COMPACT_ATOMS: atom_id res chain seq x y z
N MET A 1 -37.21 3.17 0.37
CA MET A 1 -36.08 3.40 1.29
C MET A 1 -34.82 3.09 0.49
N GLU A 2 -34.25 4.11 -0.13
CA GLU A 2 -33.03 4.02 -0.96
C GLU A 2 -31.81 3.86 -0.04
N ASP A 3 -31.38 2.63 0.20
CA ASP A 3 -30.12 2.35 0.87
C ASP A 3 -28.97 2.56 -0.12
N SER A 4 -28.60 3.83 -0.30
CA SER A 4 -27.41 4.24 -1.05
C SER A 4 -26.16 3.75 -0.32
N ARG A 5 -25.76 2.50 -0.60
CA ARG A 5 -24.48 1.92 -0.18
C ARG A 5 -23.34 2.74 -0.80
N LYS A 6 -22.92 3.78 -0.08
CA LYS A 6 -21.71 4.56 -0.38
C LYS A 6 -20.55 3.56 -0.50
N PRO A 7 -19.86 3.45 -1.65
CA PRO A 7 -18.70 2.59 -1.74
C PRO A 7 -17.65 3.15 -0.79
N ARG A 8 -17.30 2.40 0.28
CA ARG A 8 -16.13 2.70 1.08
C ARG A 8 -14.96 2.58 0.11
N LYS A 9 -14.43 3.71 -0.35
CA LYS A 9 -13.11 3.76 -0.96
C LYS A 9 -12.14 3.38 0.15
N SER A 10 -11.96 2.08 0.38
CA SER A 10 -10.75 1.56 0.98
C SER A 10 -9.65 1.80 -0.05
N ASN A 11 -9.18 3.04 -0.10
CA ASN A 11 -7.95 3.40 -0.78
C ASN A 11 -6.77 2.87 0.06
N SER A 12 -6.83 1.62 0.52
CA SER A 12 -5.68 0.86 0.99
C SER A 12 -4.84 0.54 -0.24
N CYS A 13 -4.31 1.59 -0.85
CA CYS A 13 -3.34 1.51 -1.90
C CYS A 13 -2.13 0.83 -1.26
N ASN A 14 -1.98 -0.47 -1.52
CA ASN A 14 -0.95 -1.29 -0.90
C ASN A 14 0.38 -0.52 -0.89
N PHE A 15 0.85 -0.14 0.31
CA PHE A 15 2.02 0.71 0.47
C PHE A 15 3.28 0.10 -0.16
N MET A 16 3.35 -1.25 -0.23
CA MET A 16 4.43 -1.95 -0.93
C MET A 16 4.47 -1.69 -2.44
N ARG A 17 3.35 -1.24 -3.03
CA ARG A 17 3.21 -1.04 -4.48
C ARG A 17 4.12 0.08 -5.00
N GLN A 18 4.55 1.02 -4.16
CA GLN A 18 5.50 2.07 -4.53
C GLN A 18 6.93 1.53 -4.74
N PHE A 19 7.25 0.39 -4.13
CA PHE A 19 8.56 -0.25 -4.25
C PHE A 19 8.62 -1.27 -5.40
N ARG A 20 7.54 -1.39 -6.18
CA ARG A 20 7.52 -2.24 -7.37
C ARG A 20 8.10 -1.52 -8.57
N ASP A 21 8.81 -2.27 -9.41
CA ASP A 21 9.22 -1.76 -10.72
C ASP A 21 7.99 -1.50 -11.61
N LYS A 22 7.98 -0.38 -12.33
CA LYS A 22 6.83 0.00 -13.17
C LYS A 22 6.68 -0.87 -14.41
N ASN A 23 7.80 -1.44 -14.89
CA ASN A 23 7.84 -2.21 -16.12
C ASN A 23 7.69 -3.70 -15.84
N THR A 24 8.43 -4.24 -14.86
CA THR A 24 8.39 -5.68 -14.54
C THR A 24 7.32 -6.03 -13.51
N ARG A 25 6.83 -5.04 -12.75
CA ARG A 25 5.91 -5.21 -11.60
C ARG A 25 6.49 -6.02 -10.45
N GLU A 26 7.78 -6.33 -10.48
CA GLU A 26 8.48 -7.04 -9.42
C GLU A 26 8.81 -6.10 -8.26
N LEU A 27 8.84 -6.65 -7.05
CA LEU A 27 9.25 -5.91 -5.87
C LEU A 27 10.76 -5.70 -5.89
N LYS A 28 11.20 -4.45 -5.77
CA LYS A 28 12.63 -4.14 -5.67
C LYS A 28 13.16 -4.50 -4.29
N ASN A 29 14.46 -4.82 -4.23
CA ASN A 29 15.15 -4.95 -2.96
C ASN A 29 15.03 -3.64 -2.18
N LEU A 30 14.53 -3.74 -0.95
CA LEU A 30 14.38 -2.62 -0.06
C LEU A 30 15.71 -2.35 0.65
N THR A 31 16.05 -1.07 0.81
CA THR A 31 17.09 -0.69 1.75
C THR A 31 16.59 -0.86 3.19
N ALA A 32 17.49 -0.89 4.16
CA ALA A 32 17.12 -1.00 5.58
C ALA A 32 16.15 0.12 6.01
N SER A 33 16.35 1.35 5.53
CA SER A 33 15.46 2.47 5.82
C SER A 33 14.05 2.27 5.24
N GLN A 34 13.95 1.81 3.99
CA GLN A 34 12.66 1.54 3.33
C GLN A 34 11.91 0.40 4.02
N PHE A 35 12.63 -0.61 4.52
CA PHE A 35 12.01 -1.67 5.31
C PHE A 35 11.38 -1.12 6.61
N MET A 36 12.09 -0.23 7.32
CA MET A 36 11.56 0.41 8.53
C MET A 36 10.36 1.31 8.26
N GLU A 37 10.32 1.99 7.11
CA GLU A 37 9.16 2.77 6.67
C GLU A 37 7.93 1.89 6.42
N VAL A 38 8.11 0.75 5.73
CA VAL A 38 7.06 -0.23 5.51
C VAL A 38 6.55 -0.81 6.83
N TRP A 39 7.46 -1.19 7.73
CA TRP A 39 7.12 -1.70 9.05
C TRP A 39 6.29 -0.68 9.84
N SER A 40 6.78 0.56 9.93
CA SER A 40 6.10 1.65 10.66
C SER A 40 4.74 2.02 10.05
N HIS A 41 4.57 1.83 8.73
CA HIS A 41 3.30 2.07 8.06
C HIS A 41 2.25 1.02 8.47
N TYR A 42 2.61 -0.26 8.50
CA TYR A 42 1.69 -1.34 8.88
C TYR A 42 1.51 -1.48 10.40
N ASP A 43 2.45 -1.00 11.22
CA ASP A 43 2.29 -0.96 12.67
C ASP A 43 1.27 0.10 13.12
N ARG A 44 1.09 1.16 12.31
CA ARG A 44 0.20 2.29 12.61
C ARG A 44 -1.21 2.17 12.05
N ASP A 45 -1.44 1.25 11.12
CA ASP A 45 -2.72 1.03 10.41
C ASP A 45 -3.33 -0.30 10.88
#